data_AF-A0A0G4LIG1-F1
#
_entry.id   AF-A0A0G4LIG1-F1
#
_cell.length_a   1.000
_cell.length_b   1.000
_cell.length_c   1.000
_cell.angle_alpha   90.00
_cell.angle_beta   90.00
_cell.angle_gamma   90.00
#
_symmetry.space_group_name_H-M   'P 1'
#
loop_
_entity.id
_entity.type
_entity.pdbx_description
1 polymer ?
#
loop_
_entity_poly.entity_id
_entity_poly.type
_entity_poly.pdbx_seq_one_letter_code
_entity_poly.pdbx_strand_id
1 'polypeptide(L)'
;MYQQACRLVPDVITIASLESVQAILLIGLYTLPLDPSGLSYTYFNLAVKLAIRNGMHRKHPNNGLDQVVRETRNRVWWTACTIEKYVLNLPMRIGTFHGRPISIAMSDIDAELPVDRPEIWPGPGPQNTIYLLATLHLNRELARIAHEISTFKTYDKQAIFTALARLVDTKDELQTWWRSLPSGPFCKDADRDPTAPVSRAAIHLRLEYCHVRMYAGRLFITPRGPLAVNASPGSSTATDAPGT
;
A
#
# COMPACT_ATOMS: atom_id res chain seq x y z
N MET A 1 22.93 16.70 -8.09
CA MET A 1 22.94 15.22 -8.02
C MET A 1 21.69 14.61 -8.66
N TYR A 2 20.47 14.97 -8.25
CA TYR A 2 19.21 14.47 -8.86
C TYR A 2 19.12 14.66 -10.39
N GLN A 3 19.41 15.86 -10.91
CA GLN A 3 19.37 16.12 -12.36
C GLN A 3 20.34 15.23 -13.16
N GLN A 4 21.50 14.90 -12.59
CA GLN A 4 22.47 14.02 -13.22
C GLN A 4 21.99 12.57 -13.22
N ALA A 5 21.34 12.12 -12.13
CA ALA A 5 20.71 10.80 -12.09
C ALA A 5 19.58 10.68 -13.14
N CYS A 6 18.77 11.72 -13.33
CA CYS A 6 17.71 11.74 -14.34
C CYS A 6 18.24 11.58 -15.77
N ARG A 7 19.46 12.06 -16.08
CA ARG A 7 20.08 11.89 -17.41
C ARG A 7 20.42 10.43 -17.73
N LEU A 8 20.62 9.60 -16.71
CA LEU A 8 20.98 8.18 -16.85
C LEU A 8 19.74 7.28 -16.86
N VAL A 9 18.54 7.81 -16.60
CA VAL A 9 17.29 7.03 -16.57
C VAL A 9 17.06 6.21 -17.84
N PRO A 10 17.29 6.73 -19.06
CA PRO A 10 17.14 5.93 -20.28
C PRO A 10 18.01 4.67 -20.27
N ASP A 11 19.28 4.78 -19.88
CA ASP A 11 20.22 3.65 -19.80
C ASP A 11 19.83 2.67 -18.69
N VAL A 12 19.37 3.19 -17.56
CA VAL A 12 18.88 2.38 -16.45
C VAL A 12 17.65 1.54 -16.86
N ILE A 13 16.75 2.13 -17.66
CA ILE A 13 15.57 1.45 -18.20
C ILE A 13 15.96 0.34 -19.17
N THR A 14 16.96 0.55 -20.03
CA THR A 14 17.37 -0.46 -21.02
C THR A 14 17.98 -1.68 -20.32
N ILE A 15 18.84 -1.47 -19.32
CA ILE A 15 19.47 -2.52 -18.52
C ILE A 15 18.44 -3.34 -17.71
N ALA A 16 17.51 -2.66 -17.02
CA ALA A 16 16.48 -3.28 -16.18
C ALA A 16 16.98 -4.32 -15.16
N SER A 17 18.15 -4.10 -14.55
CA SER A 17 18.69 -4.99 -13.51
C SER A 17 18.04 -4.75 -12.14
N LEU A 18 18.50 -5.49 -11.11
CA LEU A 18 18.10 -5.24 -9.71
C LEU A 18 18.47 -3.82 -9.27
N GLU A 19 19.66 -3.39 -9.62
CA GLU A 19 20.20 -2.05 -9.36
C GLU A 19 19.40 -1.00 -10.12
N SER A 20 18.94 -1.30 -11.34
CA SER A 20 18.05 -0.39 -12.07
C SER A 20 16.75 -0.15 -11.31
N VAL A 21 16.12 -1.22 -10.79
CA VAL A 21 14.88 -1.10 -10.00
C VAL A 21 15.16 -0.28 -8.73
N GLN A 22 16.24 -0.58 -8.01
CA GLN A 22 16.64 0.18 -6.82
C GLN A 22 16.87 1.66 -7.11
N ALA A 23 17.58 1.99 -8.20
CA ALA A 23 17.86 3.36 -8.60
C ALA A 23 16.56 4.13 -8.90
N ILE A 24 15.65 3.55 -9.68
CA ILE A 24 14.37 4.18 -10.00
C ILE A 24 13.49 4.33 -8.74
N LEU A 25 13.48 3.34 -7.83
CA LEU A 25 12.77 3.45 -6.55
C LEU A 25 13.29 4.61 -5.70
N LEU A 26 14.61 4.79 -5.63
CA LEU A 26 15.23 5.89 -4.89
C LEU A 26 14.91 7.26 -5.51
N ILE A 27 14.87 7.36 -6.84
CA ILE A 27 14.43 8.56 -7.57
C ILE A 27 12.96 8.87 -7.25
N GLY A 28 12.09 7.84 -7.25
CA GLY A 28 10.69 8.00 -6.84
C GLY A 28 10.55 8.47 -5.40
N LEU A 29 11.33 7.90 -4.48
CA LEU A 29 11.33 8.29 -3.07
C LEU A 29 11.81 9.73 -2.86
N TYR A 30 12.81 10.17 -3.62
CA TYR A 30 13.29 11.55 -3.59
C TYR A 30 12.25 12.55 -4.10
N THR A 31 11.48 12.18 -5.12
CA THR A 31 10.44 13.04 -5.71
C THR A 31 9.12 13.00 -4.95
N LEU A 32 8.93 12.04 -4.04
CA LEU A 32 7.72 11.88 -3.24
C LEU A 32 7.29 13.16 -2.49
N PRO A 33 8.14 13.87 -1.73
CA PRO A 33 7.73 15.11 -1.08
C PRO A 33 7.50 16.29 -2.04
N LEU A 34 7.92 16.17 -3.31
CA LEU A 34 7.81 17.24 -4.31
C LEU A 34 6.52 17.12 -5.13
N ASP A 35 6.23 15.91 -5.62
CA ASP A 35 5.05 15.61 -6.41
C ASP A 35 4.62 14.14 -6.21
N PRO A 36 3.81 13.86 -5.16
CA PRO A 36 3.32 12.52 -4.84
C PRO A 36 2.49 11.87 -5.96
N SER A 37 1.63 12.67 -6.63
CA SER A 37 0.63 12.15 -7.56
C SER A 37 1.08 12.10 -9.03
N GLY A 38 2.13 12.85 -9.38
CA GLY A 38 2.70 12.92 -10.73
C GLY A 38 4.03 12.17 -10.85
N LEU A 39 5.15 12.86 -10.66
CA LEU A 39 6.49 12.33 -10.94
C LEU A 39 6.84 11.12 -10.10
N SER A 40 6.64 11.18 -8.78
CA SER A 40 7.00 10.05 -7.91
C SER A 40 6.19 8.79 -8.25
N TYR A 41 4.88 8.94 -8.44
CA TYR A 41 4.02 7.87 -8.95
C TYR A 41 4.55 7.28 -10.25
N THR A 42 4.94 8.12 -11.21
CA THR A 42 5.48 7.66 -12.51
C THR A 42 6.73 6.81 -12.32
N TYR A 43 7.66 7.25 -11.47
CA TYR A 43 8.87 6.48 -11.16
C TYR A 43 8.57 5.18 -10.43
N PHE A 44 7.62 5.16 -9.49
CA PHE A 44 7.25 3.91 -8.80
C PHE A 44 6.60 2.90 -9.74
N ASN A 45 5.72 3.34 -10.64
CA ASN A 45 5.14 2.46 -11.66
C ASN A 45 6.23 1.94 -12.62
N LEU A 46 7.19 2.80 -12.99
CA LEU A 46 8.33 2.39 -13.80
C LEU A 46 9.18 1.33 -13.07
N ALA A 47 9.47 1.53 -11.79
CA ALA A 47 10.22 0.57 -10.98
C ALA A 47 9.51 -0.80 -10.94
N VAL A 48 8.20 -0.82 -10.74
CA VAL A 48 7.41 -2.07 -10.77
C VAL A 48 7.47 -2.72 -12.15
N LYS A 49 7.33 -1.96 -13.24
CA LYS A 49 7.46 -2.49 -14.61
C LYS A 49 8.84 -3.07 -14.89
N LEU A 50 9.92 -2.42 -14.44
CA LEU A 50 11.28 -2.94 -14.56
C LEU A 50 11.47 -4.22 -13.73
N ALA A 51 10.91 -4.27 -12.52
CA ALA A 51 10.92 -5.46 -11.67
C ALA A 51 10.10 -6.62 -12.27
N ILE A 52 9.03 -6.31 -13.00
CA ILE A 52 8.30 -7.33 -13.76
C ILE A 52 9.15 -7.82 -14.93
N ARG A 53 9.78 -6.91 -15.68
CA ARG A 53 10.63 -7.21 -16.86
C ARG A 53 11.79 -8.15 -16.54
N ASN A 54 12.43 -8.01 -15.37
CA ASN A 54 13.51 -8.91 -14.94
C ASN A 54 13.02 -10.07 -14.05
N GLY A 55 11.70 -10.22 -13.91
CA GLY A 55 11.03 -11.36 -13.31
C GLY A 55 10.99 -11.38 -11.78
N MET A 56 11.18 -10.26 -11.06
CA MET A 56 11.17 -10.29 -9.58
C MET A 56 9.82 -10.72 -8.98
N HIS A 57 8.75 -10.57 -9.75
CA HIS A 57 7.41 -11.02 -9.39
C HIS A 57 7.26 -12.55 -9.33
N ARG A 58 8.21 -13.31 -9.86
CA ARG A 58 8.16 -14.77 -9.90
C ARG A 58 9.14 -15.39 -8.91
N LYS A 59 8.79 -16.54 -8.36
CA LYS A 59 9.74 -17.39 -7.63
C LYS A 59 10.90 -17.75 -8.54
N HIS A 60 12.11 -17.43 -8.11
CA HIS A 60 13.29 -17.82 -8.84
C HIS A 60 13.52 -19.34 -8.67
N PRO A 61 13.67 -20.12 -9.76
CA PRO A 61 14.04 -21.53 -9.65
C PRO A 61 15.40 -21.62 -8.94
N ASN A 62 15.56 -22.59 -8.02
CA ASN A 62 16.68 -22.72 -7.08
C ASN A 62 18.09 -22.95 -7.71
N ASN A 63 18.31 -22.60 -8.97
CA ASN A 63 19.53 -22.92 -9.72
C ASN A 63 20.62 -21.85 -9.56
N GLY A 64 21.38 -21.93 -8.46
CA GLY A 64 22.72 -21.33 -8.35
C GLY A 64 22.79 -19.84 -7.98
N LEU A 65 21.66 -19.18 -7.76
CA LEU A 65 21.65 -17.76 -7.36
C LEU A 65 21.92 -17.62 -5.86
N ASP A 66 22.87 -16.74 -5.52
CA ASP A 66 23.31 -16.49 -4.14
C ASP A 66 22.11 -16.10 -3.24
N GLN A 67 22.09 -16.62 -2.01
CA GLN A 67 20.98 -16.45 -1.08
C GLN A 67 20.77 -14.98 -0.72
N VAL A 68 21.86 -14.21 -0.62
CA VAL A 68 21.83 -12.76 -0.38
C VAL A 68 21.15 -12.02 -1.52
N VAL A 69 21.51 -12.35 -2.76
CA VAL A 69 20.94 -11.70 -3.96
C VAL A 69 19.45 -12.04 -4.08
N ARG A 70 19.06 -13.29 -3.80
CA ARG A 70 17.66 -13.72 -3.80
C ARG A 70 16.83 -12.96 -2.77
N GLU A 71 17.33 -12.86 -1.54
CA GLU A 71 16.64 -12.16 -0.46
C GLU A 71 16.56 -10.65 -0.75
N THR A 72 17.62 -10.07 -1.32
CA THR A 72 17.63 -8.67 -1.77
C THR A 72 16.58 -8.42 -2.85
N ARG A 73 16.48 -9.31 -3.84
CA ARG A 73 15.46 -9.26 -4.90
C ARG A 73 14.04 -9.32 -4.34
N ASN A 74 13.76 -10.22 -3.41
CA ASN A 74 12.45 -10.32 -2.75
C ASN A 74 12.13 -9.01 -2.01
N ARG A 75 13.09 -8.46 -1.24
CA ARG A 75 12.91 -7.20 -0.51
C ARG A 75 12.59 -6.04 -1.44
N VAL A 76 13.38 -5.88 -2.50
CA VAL A 76 13.18 -4.80 -3.50
C VAL A 76 11.82 -4.94 -4.19
N TRP A 77 11.43 -6.16 -4.58
CA TRP A 77 10.12 -6.43 -5.16
C TRP A 77 8.98 -6.01 -4.23
N TRP A 78 9.01 -6.49 -2.98
CA TRP A 78 7.95 -6.23 -2.02
C TRP A 78 7.92 -4.76 -1.56
N THR A 79 9.06 -4.07 -1.52
CA THR A 79 9.11 -2.61 -1.34
C THR A 79 8.45 -1.87 -2.51
N ALA A 80 8.80 -2.21 -3.76
CA ALA A 80 8.22 -1.59 -4.95
C ALA A 80 6.70 -1.80 -5.01
N CYS A 81 6.24 -3.05 -4.80
CA CYS A 81 4.84 -3.40 -4.74
C CYS A 81 4.09 -2.67 -3.64
N THR A 82 4.71 -2.55 -2.46
CA THR A 82 4.11 -1.86 -1.32
C THR A 82 3.88 -0.39 -1.62
N ILE A 83 4.90 0.30 -2.12
CA ILE A 83 4.82 1.74 -2.40
C ILE A 83 3.78 2.01 -3.49
N GLU A 84 3.81 1.24 -4.57
CA GLU A 84 2.83 1.40 -5.65
C GLU A 84 1.41 1.09 -5.17
N LYS A 85 1.15 -0.11 -4.65
CA LYS A 85 -0.22 -0.57 -4.34
C LYS A 85 -0.82 0.15 -3.13
N TYR A 86 -0.03 0.40 -2.10
CA TYR A 86 -0.57 0.75 -0.78
C TYR A 86 -0.29 2.17 -0.32
N VAL A 87 0.83 2.77 -0.72
CA VAL A 87 1.07 4.20 -0.42
C VAL A 87 0.29 5.08 -1.40
N LEU A 88 0.17 4.65 -2.66
CA LEU A 88 -0.39 5.50 -3.72
C LEU A 88 -1.79 5.09 -4.20
N ASN A 89 -2.16 3.81 -4.13
CA ASN A 89 -3.40 3.32 -4.75
C ASN A 89 -4.50 2.88 -3.77
N LEU A 90 -4.18 2.37 -2.58
CA LEU A 90 -5.18 1.77 -1.67
C LEU A 90 -5.91 2.70 -0.67
N PRO A 91 -5.28 3.74 -0.08
CA PRO A 91 -5.89 4.41 1.07
C PRO A 91 -6.84 5.55 0.70
N MET A 92 -6.76 6.08 -0.54
CA MET A 92 -7.56 7.23 -0.97
C MET A 92 -8.69 6.85 -1.93
N ARG A 93 -9.52 5.89 -1.51
CA ARG A 93 -10.82 5.63 -2.15
C ARG A 93 -11.97 6.48 -1.58
N ILE A 94 -11.68 7.44 -0.71
CA ILE A 94 -12.64 8.47 -0.30
C ILE A 94 -12.11 9.81 -0.77
N GLY A 95 -12.63 10.25 -1.92
CA GLY A 95 -12.37 11.56 -2.51
C GLY A 95 -11.09 11.63 -3.33
N THR A 96 -11.23 11.71 -4.65
CA THR A 96 -10.33 12.45 -5.57
C THR A 96 -9.01 11.88 -6.11
N PHE A 97 -8.55 10.64 -5.85
CA PHE A 97 -7.35 10.13 -6.56
C PHE A 97 -7.60 8.91 -7.49
N HIS A 98 -7.99 9.27 -8.73
CA HIS A 98 -7.70 8.70 -10.06
C HIS A 98 -8.12 7.30 -10.52
N GLY A 99 -8.68 6.39 -9.72
CA GLY A 99 -9.17 5.10 -10.27
C GLY A 99 -8.13 4.35 -11.12
N ARG A 100 -6.84 4.49 -10.78
CA ARG A 100 -5.73 4.00 -11.58
C ARG A 100 -5.70 2.47 -11.53
N PRO A 101 -5.42 1.80 -12.65
CA PRO A 101 -5.37 0.35 -12.69
C PRO A 101 -4.21 -0.18 -11.84
N ILE A 102 -4.41 -1.37 -11.28
CA ILE A 102 -3.37 -2.11 -10.57
C ILE A 102 -2.34 -2.59 -11.61
N SER A 103 -1.04 -2.41 -11.35
CA SER A 103 0.02 -2.81 -12.29
C SER A 103 0.19 -4.32 -12.44
N ILE A 104 -0.11 -5.09 -11.39
CA ILE A 104 -0.06 -6.56 -11.41
C ILE A 104 -1.06 -7.15 -10.39
N ALA A 105 -1.87 -8.11 -10.85
CA ALA A 105 -2.80 -8.82 -9.98
C ALA A 105 -2.04 -9.69 -8.97
N MET A 106 -2.60 -9.90 -7.78
CA MET A 106 -1.97 -10.75 -6.76
C MET A 106 -1.85 -12.22 -7.21
N SER A 107 -2.71 -12.67 -8.13
CA SER A 107 -2.66 -14.00 -8.75
C SER A 107 -1.41 -14.24 -9.58
N ASP A 108 -0.79 -13.17 -10.08
CA ASP A 108 0.33 -13.26 -11.01
C ASP A 108 1.68 -13.09 -10.29
N ILE A 109 1.67 -13.07 -8.95
CA ILE A 109 2.85 -12.89 -8.10
C ILE A 109 3.16 -14.23 -7.43
N ASP A 110 4.25 -14.86 -7.87
CA ASP A 110 4.80 -16.08 -7.26
C ASP A 110 5.98 -15.76 -6.33
N ALA A 111 6.37 -14.50 -6.18
CA ALA A 111 7.52 -14.08 -5.38
C ALA A 111 7.37 -14.46 -3.90
N GLU A 112 8.45 -14.98 -3.32
CA GLU A 112 8.48 -15.33 -1.90
C GLU A 112 8.48 -14.07 -1.03
N LEU A 113 7.78 -14.11 0.10
CA LEU A 113 7.84 -13.02 1.08
C LEU A 113 9.27 -12.89 1.64
N PRO A 114 9.73 -11.67 1.95
CA PRO A 114 11.03 -11.49 2.59
C PRO A 114 11.06 -12.24 3.92
N VAL A 115 12.24 -12.67 4.34
CA VAL A 115 12.42 -13.37 5.63
C VAL A 115 13.61 -12.76 6.36
N ASP A 116 13.49 -12.62 7.67
CA ASP A 116 14.63 -12.24 8.47
C ASP A 116 15.59 -13.42 8.61
N ARG A 117 16.69 -13.35 7.87
CA ARG A 117 17.75 -14.36 7.84
C ARG A 117 19.08 -13.67 8.15
N PRO A 118 19.45 -13.48 9.42
CA PRO A 118 20.72 -12.83 9.76
C PRO A 118 21.93 -13.65 9.26
N GLU A 119 21.78 -14.97 9.17
CA GLU A 119 22.83 -15.95 8.85
C GLU A 119 23.41 -15.82 7.44
N ILE A 120 22.63 -15.31 6.47
CA ILE A 120 23.07 -15.25 5.07
C ILE A 120 23.93 -14.02 4.78
N TRP A 121 23.94 -13.01 5.65
CA TRP A 121 24.61 -11.74 5.37
C TRP A 121 26.08 -11.78 5.80
N PRO A 122 27.01 -11.28 4.98
CA PRO A 122 28.44 -11.26 5.30
C PRO A 122 28.83 -10.24 6.40
N GLY A 123 27.85 -9.52 6.97
CA GLY A 123 28.04 -8.46 7.94
C GLY A 123 26.74 -8.16 8.70
N PRO A 124 26.61 -6.99 9.35
CA PRO A 124 25.35 -6.61 9.99
C PRO A 124 24.25 -6.58 8.91
N GLY A 125 23.29 -7.50 9.04
CA GLY A 125 22.19 -7.64 8.10
C GLY A 125 21.29 -6.39 8.04
N PRO A 126 20.30 -6.37 7.13
CA PRO A 126 19.41 -5.22 6.98
C PRO A 126 18.64 -4.92 8.27
N GLN A 127 18.92 -3.77 8.88
CA GLN A 127 18.35 -3.38 10.19
C GLN A 127 16.83 -3.21 10.16
N ASN A 128 16.25 -2.91 8.99
CA ASN A 128 14.84 -2.56 8.85
C ASN A 128 13.94 -3.73 8.37
N THR A 129 14.44 -4.97 8.37
CA THR A 129 13.67 -6.15 7.94
C THR A 129 12.34 -6.26 8.68
N ILE A 130 12.38 -6.12 10.00
CA ILE A 130 11.21 -6.27 10.87
C ILE A 130 10.10 -5.26 10.53
N TYR A 131 10.46 -4.03 10.13
CA TYR A 131 9.49 -3.01 9.73
C TYR A 131 8.91 -3.32 8.37
N LEU A 132 9.72 -3.80 7.41
CA LEU A 132 9.23 -4.24 6.10
C LEU A 132 8.19 -5.36 6.25
N LEU A 133 8.48 -6.36 7.08
CA LEU A 133 7.55 -7.47 7.34
C LEU A 133 6.25 -6.98 8.01
N ALA A 134 6.37 -6.06 8.98
CA ALA A 134 5.22 -5.49 9.64
C ALA A 134 4.36 -4.64 8.69
N THR A 135 4.98 -3.83 7.82
CA THR A 135 4.29 -3.07 6.77
C THR A 135 3.58 -4.00 5.78
N LEU A 136 4.22 -5.10 5.35
CA LEU A 136 3.58 -6.10 4.49
C LEU A 136 2.36 -6.74 5.15
N HIS A 137 2.44 -7.05 6.44
CA HIS A 137 1.30 -7.54 7.22
C HIS A 137 0.17 -6.52 7.26
N LEU A 138 0.46 -5.26 7.62
CA LEU A 138 -0.53 -4.17 7.65
C LEU A 138 -1.21 -3.98 6.29
N ASN A 139 -0.46 -4.05 5.20
CA ASN A 139 -0.98 -3.93 3.84
C ASN A 139 -1.94 -5.07 3.47
N ARG A 140 -1.64 -6.29 3.89
CA ARG A 140 -2.53 -7.43 3.71
C ARG A 140 -3.85 -7.23 4.47
N GLU A 141 -3.76 -6.77 5.71
CA GLU A 141 -4.96 -6.47 6.51
C GLU A 141 -5.77 -5.32 5.93
N LEU A 142 -5.11 -4.26 5.44
CA LEU A 142 -5.77 -3.16 4.76
C LEU A 142 -6.52 -3.63 3.50
N ALA A 143 -5.94 -4.52 2.70
CA ALA A 143 -6.60 -5.11 1.54
C ALA A 143 -7.82 -5.95 1.93
N ARG A 144 -7.73 -6.74 3.01
CA ARG A 144 -8.86 -7.53 3.55
C ARG A 144 -10.00 -6.61 3.99
N ILE A 145 -9.67 -5.57 4.76
CA ILE A 145 -10.62 -4.55 5.20
C ILE A 145 -11.25 -3.82 4.00
N ALA A 146 -10.46 -3.44 2.99
CA ALA A 146 -10.96 -2.78 1.79
C ALA A 146 -11.95 -3.66 1.01
N HIS A 147 -11.69 -4.96 0.93
CA HIS A 147 -12.57 -5.93 0.30
C HIS A 147 -13.90 -6.05 1.06
N GLU A 148 -13.86 -6.27 2.37
CA GLU A 148 -15.09 -6.36 3.18
C GLU A 148 -15.91 -5.08 3.09
N ILE A 149 -15.26 -3.91 3.10
CA ILE A 149 -15.95 -2.62 2.96
C ILE A 149 -16.57 -2.45 1.56
N SER A 150 -16.00 -3.06 0.52
CA SER A 150 -16.60 -3.03 -0.82
C SER A 150 -17.92 -3.82 -0.89
N THR A 151 -18.08 -4.88 -0.07
CA THR A 151 -19.29 -5.69 0.03
C THR A 151 -20.49 -4.88 0.54
N PHE A 152 -20.28 -3.81 1.30
CA PHE A 152 -21.35 -2.92 1.76
C PHE A 152 -22.04 -2.15 0.64
N LYS A 153 -21.46 -2.11 -0.56
CA LYS A 153 -22.10 -1.55 -1.75
C LYS A 153 -23.12 -2.49 -2.38
N THR A 154 -23.16 -3.76 -1.93
CA THR A 154 -24.16 -4.72 -2.38
C THR A 154 -25.50 -4.49 -1.65
N TYR A 155 -26.62 -4.86 -2.27
CA TYR A 155 -27.94 -4.73 -1.68
C TYR A 155 -28.37 -5.95 -0.85
N ASP A 156 -27.47 -6.93 -0.65
CA ASP A 156 -27.76 -8.13 0.13
C ASP A 156 -27.48 -7.90 1.63
N LYS A 157 -28.54 -7.95 2.44
CA LYS A 157 -28.46 -7.79 3.89
C LYS A 157 -27.62 -8.89 4.55
N GLN A 158 -27.64 -10.11 4.03
CA GLN A 158 -26.91 -11.23 4.62
C GLN A 158 -25.40 -11.09 4.36
N ALA A 159 -25.03 -10.71 3.13
CA ALA A 159 -23.65 -10.36 2.80
C ALA A 159 -23.12 -9.20 3.66
N ILE A 160 -23.92 -8.15 3.87
CA ILE A 160 -23.54 -7.01 4.73
C ILE A 160 -23.30 -7.45 6.17
N PHE A 161 -24.20 -8.26 6.75
CA PHE A 161 -24.05 -8.73 8.13
C PHE A 161 -22.80 -9.61 8.29
N THR A 162 -22.57 -10.50 7.32
CA THR A 162 -21.37 -11.36 7.30
C THR A 162 -20.09 -10.52 7.16
N ALA A 163 -20.09 -9.50 6.29
CA ALA A 163 -18.96 -8.60 6.11
C ALA A 163 -18.68 -7.77 7.38
N LEU A 164 -19.72 -7.35 8.11
CA LEU A 164 -19.56 -6.68 9.40
C LEU A 164 -18.88 -7.60 10.43
N ALA A 165 -19.34 -8.85 10.56
CA ALA A 165 -18.73 -9.81 11.48
C ALA A 165 -17.24 -10.02 11.15
N ARG A 166 -16.91 -10.28 9.88
CA ARG A 166 -15.52 -10.43 9.42
C ARG A 166 -14.67 -9.19 9.65
N LEU A 167 -15.25 -8.00 9.54
CA LEU A 167 -14.55 -6.74 9.78
C LEU A 167 -14.21 -6.58 11.28
N VAL A 168 -15.09 -7.02 12.18
CA VAL A 168 -14.82 -7.07 13.63
C VAL A 168 -13.71 -8.07 13.92
N ASP A 169 -13.79 -9.28 13.38
CA ASP A 169 -12.77 -10.31 13.55
C ASP A 169 -11.40 -9.83 13.05
N THR A 170 -11.35 -9.24 11.86
CA THR A 170 -10.13 -8.68 11.26
C THR A 170 -9.54 -7.57 12.14
N LYS A 171 -10.38 -6.73 12.74
CA LYS A 171 -9.93 -5.68 13.66
C LYS A 171 -9.32 -6.28 14.94
N ASP A 172 -9.94 -7.30 15.49
CA ASP A 172 -9.47 -7.95 16.71
C ASP A 172 -8.17 -8.74 16.47
N GLU A 173 -8.05 -9.42 15.33
CA GLU A 173 -6.81 -10.02 14.82
C GLU A 173 -5.70 -8.97 14.72
N LEU A 174 -5.98 -7.84 14.06
CA LEU A 174 -5.03 -6.75 13.86
C LEU A 174 -4.56 -6.16 15.20
N GLN A 175 -5.48 -5.96 16.16
CA GLN A 175 -5.16 -5.45 17.48
C GLN A 175 -4.33 -6.44 18.31
N THR A 176 -4.64 -7.73 18.19
CA THR A 176 -3.92 -8.82 18.86
C THR A 176 -2.50 -8.95 18.32
N TRP A 177 -2.36 -8.95 16.99
CA TRP A 177 -1.07 -8.89 16.32
C TRP A 177 -0.26 -7.66 16.74
N TRP A 178 -0.88 -6.46 16.70
CA TRP A 178 -0.18 -5.24 17.10
C TRP A 178 0.33 -5.35 18.53
N ARG A 179 -0.46 -5.88 19.48
CA ARG A 179 -0.03 -6.10 20.87
C ARG A 179 1.11 -7.11 20.99
N SER A 180 1.13 -8.16 20.19
CA SER A 180 2.16 -9.21 20.22
C SER A 180 3.57 -8.75 19.82
N LEU A 181 3.69 -7.65 19.05
CA LEU A 181 4.99 -7.16 18.61
C LEU A 181 5.90 -6.73 19.82
N PRO A 182 7.23 -6.88 19.76
CA PRO A 182 8.11 -6.42 20.82
C PRO A 182 8.05 -4.89 21.04
N SER A 183 7.97 -4.41 22.28
CA SER A 183 7.89 -2.97 22.55
C SER A 183 9.14 -2.18 22.16
N GLY A 184 10.32 -2.79 22.25
CA GLY A 184 11.62 -2.14 21.99
C GLY A 184 11.76 -1.55 20.58
N PRO A 185 11.87 -2.37 19.53
CA PRO A 185 12.09 -1.88 18.16
C PRO A 185 10.89 -1.09 17.61
N PHE A 186 9.67 -1.36 18.07
CA PHE A 186 8.46 -0.74 17.56
C PHE A 186 8.01 0.49 18.37
N CYS A 187 8.77 0.86 19.42
CA CYS A 187 8.57 2.04 20.25
C CYS A 187 7.11 2.26 20.66
N LYS A 188 6.45 1.20 21.12
CA LYS A 188 5.05 1.24 21.57
C LYS A 188 4.87 2.07 22.83
N ASP A 189 5.94 2.18 23.61
CA ASP A 189 6.00 2.89 24.88
C ASP A 189 6.57 4.31 24.74
N ALA A 190 6.65 4.87 23.52
CA ALA A 190 7.13 6.23 23.29
C ALA A 190 6.40 7.30 24.12
N ASP A 191 5.14 7.03 24.49
CA ASP A 191 4.33 7.91 25.35
C ASP A 191 4.75 7.84 26.83
N ARG A 192 5.57 6.84 27.22
CA ARG A 192 6.00 6.56 28.59
C ARG A 192 7.40 7.10 28.90
N ASP A 193 8.25 7.29 27.89
CA ASP A 193 9.56 7.92 28.00
C ASP A 193 9.85 8.80 26.76
N PRO A 194 9.63 10.13 26.85
CA PRO A 194 9.89 11.07 25.76
C PRO A 194 11.36 11.20 25.35
N THR A 195 12.29 10.65 26.13
CA THR A 195 13.75 10.77 25.90
C THR A 195 14.34 9.58 25.15
N ALA A 196 13.58 8.50 24.99
CA ALA A 196 14.03 7.32 24.26
C ALA A 196 14.20 7.63 22.75
N PRO A 197 15.32 7.21 22.11
CA PRO A 197 15.55 7.45 20.70
C PRO A 197 14.53 6.67 19.86
N VAL A 198 13.55 7.36 19.30
CA VAL A 198 12.54 6.76 18.42
C VAL A 198 13.08 6.66 17.00
N SER A 199 13.18 5.43 16.49
CA SER A 199 13.53 5.21 15.08
C SER A 199 12.44 5.78 14.16
N ARG A 200 12.85 6.47 13.09
CA ARG A 200 11.94 6.94 12.04
C ARG A 200 11.07 5.80 11.49
N ALA A 201 11.64 4.61 11.31
CA ALA A 201 10.92 3.45 10.81
C ALA A 201 9.80 3.00 11.75
N ALA A 202 10.03 3.08 13.08
CA ALA A 202 9.01 2.78 14.08
C ALA A 202 7.84 3.77 14.04
N ILE A 203 8.12 5.07 13.85
CA ILE A 203 7.08 6.11 13.71
C ILE A 203 6.25 5.86 12.45
N HIS A 204 6.91 5.59 11.32
CA HIS A 204 6.21 5.29 10.07
C HIS A 204 5.27 4.09 10.22
N LEU A 205 5.73 3.00 10.86
CA LEU A 205 4.88 1.84 11.09
C LEU A 205 3.70 2.16 12.03
N ARG A 206 3.91 2.96 13.09
CA ARG A 206 2.82 3.40 13.98
C ARG A 206 1.78 4.21 13.21
N LEU A 207 2.21 5.10 12.32
CA LEU A 207 1.32 5.87 11.45
C LEU A 207 0.53 4.96 10.49
N GLU A 208 1.19 3.97 9.88
CA GLU A 208 0.54 2.97 9.03
C GLU A 208 -0.52 2.18 9.81
N TYR A 209 -0.20 1.70 11.02
CA TYR A 209 -1.16 0.98 11.86
C TYR A 209 -2.38 1.84 12.23
N CYS A 210 -2.15 3.09 12.63
CA CYS A 210 -3.22 4.05 12.88
C CYS A 210 -4.07 4.26 11.63
N HIS A 211 -3.43 4.38 10.47
CA HIS A 211 -4.11 4.53 9.19
C HIS A 211 -5.04 3.35 8.89
N VAL A 212 -4.57 2.10 9.02
CA VAL A 212 -5.40 0.90 8.80
C VAL A 212 -6.61 0.89 9.74
N ARG A 213 -6.43 1.25 11.01
CA ARG A 213 -7.53 1.32 11.99
C ARG A 213 -8.55 2.40 11.65
N MET A 214 -8.09 3.59 11.28
CA MET A 214 -8.98 4.69 10.84
C MET A 214 -9.74 4.28 9.58
N TYR A 215 -9.07 3.63 8.64
CA TYR A 215 -9.69 3.11 7.43
C TYR A 215 -10.79 2.09 7.76
N ALA A 216 -10.57 1.14 8.67
CA ALA A 216 -11.61 0.20 9.10
C ALA A 216 -12.82 0.90 9.75
N GLY A 217 -12.57 1.93 10.57
CA GLY A 217 -13.61 2.69 11.26
C GLY A 217 -14.44 3.63 10.39
N ARG A 218 -14.00 3.93 9.16
CA ARG A 218 -14.62 4.97 8.32
C ARG A 218 -16.09 4.75 7.99
N LEU A 219 -16.52 3.49 7.91
CA LEU A 219 -17.93 3.13 7.66
C LEU A 219 -18.89 3.66 8.74
N PHE A 220 -18.38 3.93 9.94
CA PHE A 220 -19.17 4.41 11.07
C PHE A 220 -19.12 5.93 11.24
N ILE A 221 -18.23 6.61 10.50
CA ILE A 221 -18.01 8.07 10.60
C ILE A 221 -18.76 8.82 9.49
N THR A 222 -18.78 8.29 8.27
CA THR A 222 -19.49 8.94 7.16
C THR A 222 -20.99 8.68 7.25
N PRO A 223 -21.84 9.72 7.34
CA PRO A 223 -23.29 9.54 7.24
C PRO A 223 -23.63 8.84 5.93
N ARG A 224 -24.50 7.83 5.97
CA ARG A 224 -25.11 7.30 4.75
C ARG A 224 -25.83 8.48 4.08
N GLY A 225 -25.30 8.93 2.94
CA GLY A 225 -25.98 9.94 2.12
C GLY A 225 -27.41 9.47 1.81
N PRO A 226 -28.38 10.39 1.70
CA PRO A 226 -29.77 10.01 1.48
C PRO A 226 -29.86 9.12 0.25
N LEU A 227 -30.50 7.95 0.39
CA LEU A 227 -30.97 7.16 -0.74
C LEU A 227 -31.72 8.13 -1.66
N ALA A 228 -31.21 8.34 -2.87
CA ALA A 228 -31.90 9.15 -3.87
C ALA A 228 -33.29 8.55 -4.08
N VAL A 229 -34.29 9.16 -3.47
CA VAL A 229 -35.70 8.88 -3.75
C VAL A 229 -35.91 9.34 -5.18
N ASN A 230 -36.22 8.38 -6.06
CA ASN A 230 -36.61 8.63 -7.44
C ASN A 230 -37.62 9.78 -7.51
N ALA A 231 -37.20 10.94 -8.02
CA ALA A 231 -38.11 11.96 -8.50
C ALA A 231 -38.51 11.56 -9.93
N SER A 232 -39.69 11.00 -10.08
CA SER A 232 -40.36 10.83 -11.38
C SER A 232 -40.53 12.21 -12.05
N PRO A 233 -40.42 12.33 -13.38
CA PRO A 233 -40.63 13.59 -14.07
C PRO A 233 -42.12 13.88 -14.15
N GLY A 234 -42.60 14.83 -13.34
CA GLY A 234 -43.94 15.41 -13.44
C GLY A 234 -44.02 16.36 -14.63
N SER A 235 -45.03 16.13 -15.47
CA SER A 235 -45.37 16.86 -16.68
C SER A 235 -45.47 18.37 -16.49
N SER A 236 -44.77 19.14 -17.35
CA SER A 236 -44.98 20.57 -17.53
C SER A 236 -46.27 20.84 -18.30
N THR A 237 -47.29 21.37 -17.62
CA THR A 237 -48.40 22.09 -18.26
C THR A 237 -47.97 23.55 -18.43
N ALA A 238 -47.77 23.97 -19.68
CA ALA A 238 -47.65 25.37 -20.04
C ALA A 238 -49.05 25.99 -20.05
N THR A 239 -49.24 27.06 -19.27
CA THR A 239 -50.44 27.90 -19.34
C THR A 239 -50.03 29.27 -19.85
N ASP A 240 -50.76 29.70 -20.87
CA ASP A 240 -50.54 30.85 -21.74
C ASP A 240 -51.13 32.15 -21.16
N ALA A 241 -50.50 33.28 -21.50
CA ALA A 241 -50.95 34.69 -21.44
C ALA A 241 -51.26 35.33 -20.06
N PRO A 242 -51.16 36.68 -19.94
CA PRO A 242 -52.17 37.56 -20.53
C PRO A 242 -51.62 38.80 -21.27
N GLY A 243 -52.39 39.25 -22.26
CA GLY A 243 -52.36 40.63 -22.75
C GLY A 243 -53.53 41.42 -22.18
N THR A 244 -53.24 42.66 -21.81
CA THR A 244 -54.09 43.87 -21.89
C THR A 244 -53.18 45.07 -21.86
#